data_AF-A0A2D5E7V3-F1
#
_entry.id   AF-A0A2D5E7V3-F1
#
_cell.length_a   1.000
_cell.length_b   1.000
_cell.length_c   1.000
_cell.angle_alpha   90.00
_cell.angle_beta   90.00
_cell.angle_gamma   90.00
#
_symmetry.space_group_name_H-M   'P 1'
#
loop_
_entity.id
_entity.type
_entity.pdbx_description
1 polymer ?
#
loop_
_entity_poly.entity_id
_entity_poly.type
_entity_poly.pdbx_seq_one_letter_code
_entity_poly.pdbx_strand_id
1 'polypeptide(L)'
;KAFLDGTLGSRTAAMLADYADRPGERGMLVELAERGELMDWIEFVVNRGWSPSMHAIGDAAARLALEACDHAESVARDRGLEIPRLRIEHCQTIDPADIPRFAPKNRHASMQPTHMLDDGTTVERSLGPDRFDAFFPVRAIHDAGGTLSFGSDWPIETPDPIEGIRVAVTGKDRSGRVVPGQRTVDVDTAIRAYTTNAREMLDLPAVEIEVGAPADLVVLDRDPRTTDWHATVPAVRLTVGGGRVRHG
;
A
#
# COMPACT_ATOMS: atom_id res chain seq x y z
N LYS A 1 -10.16 7.46 -9.17
CA LYS A 1 -9.06 6.48 -9.29
C LYS A 1 -8.49 6.64 -10.69
N ALA A 2 -7.17 6.67 -10.82
CA ALA A 2 -6.46 6.63 -12.09
C ALA A 2 -5.50 5.43 -12.09
N PHE A 3 -5.20 4.88 -13.27
CA PHE A 3 -4.14 3.89 -13.44
C PHE A 3 -2.94 4.52 -14.14
N LEU A 4 -1.76 4.44 -13.51
CA LEU A 4 -0.55 5.04 -14.08
C LEU A 4 0.24 4.02 -14.88
N ASP A 5 0.21 2.75 -14.50
CA ASP A 5 0.90 1.65 -15.18
C ASP A 5 0.18 0.30 -15.03
N GLY A 6 0.81 -0.78 -15.50
CA GLY A 6 0.32 -2.15 -15.36
C GLY A 6 0.94 -2.88 -14.16
N THR A 7 1.41 -4.12 -14.36
CA THR A 7 1.89 -5.02 -13.29
C THR A 7 3.31 -5.55 -13.55
N LEU A 8 4.04 -5.89 -12.48
CA LEU A 8 5.36 -6.54 -12.58
C LEU A 8 5.25 -7.91 -13.26
N GLY A 9 4.24 -8.71 -12.92
CA GLY A 9 3.99 -10.03 -13.49
C GLY A 9 3.93 -10.02 -15.02
N SER A 10 3.27 -9.03 -15.61
CA SER A 10 3.13 -8.89 -17.07
C SER A 10 4.21 -8.03 -17.74
N ARG A 11 5.15 -7.45 -16.97
CA ARG A 11 6.20 -6.52 -17.42
C ARG A 11 5.63 -5.24 -18.04
N THR A 12 4.47 -4.81 -17.55
CA THR A 12 3.79 -3.57 -17.98
C THR A 12 3.85 -2.47 -16.94
N ALA A 13 4.31 -2.76 -15.72
CA ALA A 13 4.62 -1.73 -14.73
C ALA A 13 5.73 -0.79 -15.25
N ALA A 14 5.55 0.51 -15.08
CA ALA A 14 6.46 1.50 -15.67
C ALA A 14 7.71 1.64 -14.82
N MET A 15 8.87 1.29 -15.38
CA MET A 15 10.15 1.22 -14.67
C MET A 15 11.10 2.35 -15.09
N LEU A 16 11.94 2.83 -14.16
CA LEU A 16 12.99 3.81 -14.43
C LEU A 16 14.13 3.21 -15.27
N ALA A 17 14.38 1.92 -15.10
CA ALA A 17 15.36 1.14 -15.85
C ALA A 17 14.76 -0.17 -16.38
N ASP A 18 15.34 -0.68 -17.46
CA ASP A 18 14.88 -1.87 -18.19
C ASP A 18 14.64 -3.06 -17.24
N TYR A 19 13.64 -3.89 -17.54
CA TYR A 19 13.49 -5.17 -16.85
C TYR A 19 14.74 -6.03 -17.07
N ALA A 20 15.25 -6.64 -15.99
CA ALA A 20 16.46 -7.45 -16.03
C ALA A 20 16.29 -8.69 -16.93
N ASP A 21 15.08 -9.23 -17.03
CA ASP A 21 14.74 -10.35 -17.92
C ASP A 21 14.25 -9.92 -19.31
N ARG A 22 14.11 -8.61 -19.58
CA ARG A 22 13.74 -8.05 -20.88
C ARG A 22 14.47 -6.72 -21.16
N PRO A 23 15.75 -6.78 -21.57
CA PRO A 23 16.51 -5.59 -21.94
C PRO A 23 15.80 -4.77 -23.03
N GLY A 24 15.77 -3.44 -22.88
CA GLY A 24 15.04 -2.51 -23.74
C GLY A 24 13.56 -2.31 -23.39
N GLU A 25 12.97 -3.12 -22.51
CA GLU A 25 11.58 -2.96 -22.06
C GLU A 25 11.51 -2.31 -20.67
N ARG A 26 10.73 -1.23 -20.53
CA ARG A 26 10.51 -0.50 -19.26
C ARG A 26 9.04 -0.49 -18.82
N GLY A 27 8.24 -1.40 -19.37
CA GLY A 27 6.78 -1.34 -19.24
C GLY A 27 6.21 -0.08 -19.89
N MET A 28 5.06 0.38 -19.40
CA MET A 28 4.33 1.49 -20.04
C MET A 28 3.51 2.28 -19.03
N LEU A 29 3.41 3.59 -19.26
CA LEU A 29 2.35 4.38 -18.67
C LEU A 29 1.02 4.08 -19.38
N VAL A 30 -0.10 4.21 -18.67
CA VAL A 30 -1.44 3.96 -19.22
C VAL A 30 -2.40 5.13 -18.94
N GLU A 31 -3.55 5.10 -19.60
CA GLU A 31 -4.66 6.04 -19.38
C GLU A 31 -4.25 7.52 -19.39
N LEU A 32 -4.53 8.25 -18.31
CA LEU A 32 -4.27 9.69 -18.17
C LEU A 32 -2.76 9.98 -18.10
N ALA A 33 -1.97 9.05 -17.55
CA ALA A 33 -0.52 9.21 -17.46
C ALA A 33 0.12 9.11 -18.85
N GLU A 34 -0.32 8.14 -19.67
CA GLU A 34 0.14 7.99 -21.06
C GLU A 34 -0.18 9.23 -21.92
N ARG A 35 -1.37 9.81 -21.74
CA ARG A 35 -1.82 10.99 -22.50
C ARG A 35 -1.28 12.32 -21.97
N GLY A 36 -0.57 12.32 -20.84
CA GLY A 36 -0.09 13.56 -20.19
C GLY A 36 -1.21 14.39 -19.53
N GLU A 37 -2.36 13.78 -19.26
CA GLU A 37 -3.57 14.42 -18.71
C GLU A 37 -3.70 14.22 -17.18
N LEU A 38 -2.74 13.53 -16.55
CA LEU A 38 -2.81 13.18 -15.12
C LEU A 38 -2.95 14.42 -14.22
N MET A 39 -2.15 15.47 -14.46
CA MET A 39 -2.16 16.66 -13.59
C MET A 39 -3.48 17.43 -13.70
N ASP A 40 -4.02 17.57 -14.92
CA ASP A 40 -5.34 18.18 -15.14
C ASP A 40 -6.45 17.40 -14.41
N TRP A 41 -6.36 16.07 -14.43
CA TRP A 41 -7.29 15.21 -13.68
C TRP A 41 -7.13 15.39 -12.17
N ILE A 42 -5.91 15.47 -11.66
CA ILE A 42 -5.64 15.74 -10.24
C ILE A 42 -6.28 17.08 -9.84
N GLU A 43 -6.05 18.15 -10.60
CA GLU A 43 -6.67 19.45 -10.35
C GLU A 43 -8.20 19.35 -10.36
N PHE A 44 -8.79 18.65 -11.34
CA PHE A 44 -10.23 18.43 -11.41
C PHE A 44 -10.80 17.75 -10.16
N VAL A 45 -10.10 16.75 -9.61
CA VAL A 45 -10.49 15.98 -8.43
C VAL A 45 -10.36 16.84 -7.17
N VAL A 46 -9.22 17.50 -6.99
CA VAL A 46 -8.96 18.34 -5.81
C VAL A 46 -9.94 19.51 -5.73
N ASN A 47 -10.26 20.15 -6.85
CA ASN A 47 -11.26 21.23 -6.93
C ASN A 47 -12.67 20.83 -6.47
N ARG A 48 -12.97 19.52 -6.40
CA ARG A 48 -14.25 19.00 -5.92
C ARG A 48 -14.21 18.60 -4.44
N GLY A 49 -13.10 18.83 -3.76
CA GLY A 49 -12.87 18.35 -2.39
C GLY A 49 -12.75 16.83 -2.32
N TRP A 50 -12.34 16.19 -3.42
CA TRP A 50 -12.15 14.74 -3.47
C TRP A 50 -10.68 14.37 -3.32
N SER A 51 -10.45 13.14 -2.86
CA SER A 51 -9.12 12.56 -2.66
C SER A 51 -8.71 11.65 -3.82
N PRO A 52 -7.65 12.00 -4.59
CA PRO A 52 -7.11 11.15 -5.63
C PRO A 52 -6.61 9.80 -5.11
N SER A 53 -6.76 8.77 -5.96
CA SER A 53 -6.14 7.45 -5.78
C SER A 53 -5.54 7.03 -7.10
N MET A 54 -4.29 6.56 -7.06
CA MET A 54 -3.46 6.29 -8.23
C MET A 54 -2.88 4.88 -8.10
N HIS A 55 -3.16 3.99 -9.06
CA HIS A 55 -2.43 2.72 -9.18
C HIS A 55 -1.02 3.01 -9.67
N ALA A 56 0.01 2.59 -8.92
CA ALA A 56 1.41 2.71 -9.33
C ALA A 56 2.22 1.54 -8.78
N ILE A 57 2.65 0.64 -9.67
CA ILE A 57 3.43 -0.55 -9.31
C ILE A 57 4.93 -0.36 -9.56
N GLY A 58 5.31 0.15 -10.72
CA GLY A 58 6.70 0.40 -11.08
C GLY A 58 7.25 1.68 -10.47
N ASP A 59 8.57 1.75 -10.34
CA ASP A 59 9.26 2.90 -9.71
C ASP A 59 9.08 4.21 -10.50
N ALA A 60 8.95 4.15 -11.83
CA ALA A 60 8.65 5.35 -12.63
C ALA A 60 7.20 5.81 -12.43
N ALA A 61 6.25 4.87 -12.35
CA ALA A 61 4.85 5.20 -12.04
C ALA A 61 4.70 5.77 -10.63
N ALA A 62 5.42 5.21 -9.65
CA ALA A 62 5.40 5.71 -8.28
C ALA A 62 6.00 7.12 -8.16
N ARG A 63 7.09 7.41 -8.89
CA ARG A 63 7.66 8.76 -8.97
C ARG A 63 6.64 9.75 -9.53
N LEU A 64 5.96 9.39 -10.62
CA LEU A 64 4.89 10.21 -11.20
C LEU A 64 3.71 10.40 -10.24
N ALA A 65 3.33 9.37 -9.49
CA ALA A 65 2.29 9.47 -8.46
C ALA A 65 2.69 10.45 -7.35
N LEU A 66 3.96 10.44 -6.92
CA LEU A 66 4.48 11.39 -5.93
C LEU A 66 4.54 12.82 -6.47
N GLU A 67 4.85 13.01 -7.75
CA GLU A 67 4.75 14.33 -8.41
C GLU A 67 3.30 14.81 -8.46
N ALA A 68 2.36 13.92 -8.76
CA ALA A 68 0.92 14.21 -8.71
C ALA A 68 0.46 14.55 -7.29
N CYS A 69 1.05 13.94 -6.25
CA CYS A 69 0.82 14.31 -4.86
C CYS A 69 1.31 15.74 -4.56
N ASP A 70 2.53 16.09 -4.98
CA ASP A 70 3.08 17.43 -4.83
C ASP A 70 2.17 18.48 -5.53
N HIS A 71 1.67 18.15 -6.73
CA HIS A 71 0.75 19.00 -7.48
C HIS A 71 -0.62 19.15 -6.79
N ALA A 72 -1.22 18.06 -6.32
CA ALA A 72 -2.50 18.09 -5.60
C ALA A 72 -2.44 18.99 -4.36
N GLU A 73 -1.36 18.89 -3.60
CA GLU A 73 -1.11 19.74 -2.43
C GLU A 73 -0.94 21.21 -2.81
N SER A 74 -0.27 21.51 -3.93
CA SER A 74 -0.16 22.89 -4.44
C SER A 74 -1.53 23.45 -4.79
N VAL A 75 -2.31 22.74 -5.60
CA VAL A 75 -3.66 23.16 -6.02
C VAL A 75 -4.55 23.42 -4.80
N ALA A 76 -4.53 22.53 -3.81
CA ALA A 76 -5.30 22.71 -2.59
C ALA A 76 -4.88 23.97 -1.82
N ARG A 77 -3.57 24.21 -1.65
CA ARG A 77 -3.06 25.43 -0.99
C ARG A 77 -3.45 26.70 -1.74
N ASP A 78 -3.24 26.72 -3.06
CA ASP A 78 -3.47 27.90 -3.90
C ASP A 78 -4.95 28.30 -3.92
N ARG A 79 -5.85 27.31 -3.76
CA ARG A 79 -7.30 27.51 -3.75
C ARG A 79 -7.91 27.59 -2.36
N GLY A 80 -7.11 27.48 -1.30
CA GLY A 80 -7.59 27.50 0.08
C GLY A 80 -8.49 26.30 0.43
N LEU A 81 -8.26 25.16 -0.21
CA LEU A 81 -8.98 23.90 0.02
C LEU A 81 -8.26 23.07 1.09
N GLU A 82 -8.99 22.11 1.69
CA GLU A 82 -8.36 21.11 2.53
C GLU A 82 -7.38 20.24 1.72
N ILE A 83 -6.23 19.91 2.32
CA ILE A 83 -5.25 19.03 1.71
C ILE A 83 -5.82 17.60 1.64
N PRO A 84 -6.00 17.03 0.42
CA PRO A 84 -6.62 15.73 0.27
C PRO A 84 -5.76 14.61 0.86
N ARG A 85 -6.41 13.50 1.24
CA ARG A 85 -5.74 12.24 1.57
C ARG A 85 -5.37 11.52 0.28
N LEU A 86 -4.12 11.65 -0.11
CA LEU A 86 -3.58 11.13 -1.37
C LEU A 86 -3.23 9.66 -1.21
N ARG A 87 -3.71 8.83 -2.13
CA ARG A 87 -3.50 7.38 -2.10
C ARG A 87 -2.68 6.93 -3.29
N ILE A 88 -1.53 6.33 -3.00
CA ILE A 88 -0.74 5.61 -4.00
C ILE A 88 -0.98 4.13 -3.72
N GLU A 89 -1.71 3.47 -4.62
CA GLU A 89 -2.03 2.05 -4.49
C GLU A 89 -0.88 1.20 -5.01
N HIS A 90 -0.68 0.07 -4.34
CA HIS A 90 0.34 -0.96 -4.55
C HIS A 90 1.72 -0.56 -4.05
N CYS A 91 2.32 0.52 -4.56
CA CYS A 91 3.68 0.96 -4.22
C CYS A 91 4.69 -0.21 -4.22
N GLN A 92 4.54 -1.14 -5.17
CA GLN A 92 5.28 -2.41 -5.14
C GLN A 92 6.76 -2.22 -5.44
N THR A 93 7.13 -1.24 -6.26
CA THR A 93 8.53 -0.88 -6.52
C THR A 93 8.72 0.61 -6.35
N ILE A 94 9.63 1.02 -5.46
CA ILE A 94 9.93 2.43 -5.22
C ILE A 94 11.43 2.64 -5.31
N ASP A 95 11.85 3.64 -6.09
CA ASP A 95 13.24 4.09 -6.09
C ASP A 95 13.61 4.59 -4.69
N PRO A 96 14.73 4.13 -4.07
CA PRO A 96 15.16 4.60 -2.75
C PRO A 96 15.22 6.12 -2.60
N ALA A 97 15.50 6.86 -3.68
CA ALA A 97 15.53 8.32 -3.68
C ALA A 97 14.14 8.97 -3.45
N ASP A 98 13.07 8.24 -3.75
CA ASP A 98 11.69 8.71 -3.58
C ASP A 98 11.08 8.35 -2.22
N ILE A 99 11.69 7.44 -1.46
CA ILE A 99 11.19 7.00 -0.14
C ILE A 99 10.91 8.18 0.83
N PRO A 100 11.78 9.20 0.97
CA PRO A 100 11.50 10.34 1.85
C PRO A 100 10.26 11.16 1.47
N ARG A 101 9.79 11.07 0.21
CA ARG A 101 8.61 11.81 -0.28
C ARG A 101 7.29 11.27 0.25
N PHE A 102 7.31 10.13 0.94
CA PHE A 102 6.15 9.57 1.66
C PHE A 102 5.94 10.17 3.06
N ALA A 103 6.91 10.92 3.61
CA ALA A 103 6.83 11.47 4.98
C ALA A 103 5.58 12.33 5.29
N PRO A 104 5.00 13.11 4.35
CA PRO A 104 3.76 13.85 4.60
C PRO A 104 2.60 12.91 4.96
N LYS A 105 1.91 13.21 6.08
CA LYS A 105 0.88 12.32 6.64
C LYS A 105 -0.38 12.18 5.80
N ASN A 106 -0.60 13.08 4.86
CA ASN A 106 -1.68 13.01 3.89
C ASN A 106 -1.37 12.10 2.70
N ARG A 107 -0.16 11.53 2.59
CA ARG A 107 0.23 10.57 1.54
C ARG A 107 0.23 9.15 2.10
N HIS A 108 -0.69 8.34 1.63
CA HIS A 108 -0.84 6.95 2.03
C HIS A 108 -0.22 6.02 0.99
N ALA A 109 0.76 5.23 1.40
CA ALA A 109 1.19 4.05 0.67
C ALA A 109 0.18 2.93 0.97
N SER A 110 -0.77 2.74 0.04
CA SER A 110 -1.85 1.76 0.14
C SER A 110 -1.39 0.44 -0.47
N MET A 111 -0.84 -0.45 0.37
CA MET A 111 -0.10 -1.64 -0.05
C MET A 111 -0.82 -2.93 0.31
N GLN A 112 -0.55 -4.00 -0.44
CA GLN A 112 -1.17 -5.31 -0.24
C GLN A 112 -0.11 -6.33 0.13
N PRO A 113 0.17 -6.57 1.43
CA PRO A 113 1.24 -7.48 1.85
C PRO A 113 1.21 -8.84 1.18
N THR A 114 0.01 -9.41 0.96
CA THR A 114 -0.18 -10.71 0.32
C THR A 114 0.37 -10.79 -1.09
N HIS A 115 0.55 -9.68 -1.82
CA HIS A 115 1.19 -9.71 -3.14
C HIS A 115 2.64 -10.25 -3.07
N MET A 116 3.35 -10.11 -1.94
CA MET A 116 4.66 -10.74 -1.76
C MET A 116 4.63 -12.27 -1.84
N LEU A 117 3.48 -12.91 -1.60
CA LEU A 117 3.34 -14.37 -1.64
C LEU A 117 3.66 -14.92 -3.03
N ASP A 118 3.16 -14.25 -4.07
CA ASP A 118 3.25 -14.69 -5.46
C ASP A 118 4.39 -14.04 -6.23
N ASP A 119 4.77 -12.83 -5.83
CA ASP A 119 5.69 -12.01 -6.60
C ASP A 119 7.16 -12.32 -6.31
N GLY A 120 7.53 -12.89 -5.15
CA GLY A 120 8.93 -12.95 -4.69
C GLY A 120 9.96 -13.47 -5.71
N THR A 121 9.71 -14.64 -6.33
CA THR A 121 10.65 -15.22 -7.31
C THR A 121 10.54 -14.61 -8.70
N THR A 122 9.35 -14.18 -9.10
CA THR A 122 9.10 -13.56 -10.41
C THR A 122 9.65 -12.14 -10.47
N VAL A 123 9.59 -11.41 -9.35
CA VAL A 123 10.06 -10.05 -9.22
C VAL A 123 11.58 -9.99 -9.12
N GLU A 124 12.22 -10.90 -8.38
CA GLU A 124 13.68 -11.02 -8.31
C GLU A 124 14.29 -11.16 -9.72
N ARG A 125 13.67 -11.98 -10.57
CA ARG A 125 14.05 -12.10 -11.99
C ARG A 125 13.77 -10.83 -12.80
N SER A 126 12.67 -10.13 -12.53
CA SER A 126 12.27 -8.93 -13.29
C SER A 126 13.14 -7.70 -12.97
N LEU A 127 13.54 -7.51 -11.71
CA LEU A 127 14.31 -6.35 -11.27
C LEU A 127 15.82 -6.60 -11.33
N GLY A 128 16.23 -7.87 -11.16
CA GLY A 128 17.61 -8.26 -10.94
C GLY A 128 18.06 -8.03 -9.50
N PRO A 129 19.20 -8.59 -9.10
CA PRO A 129 19.68 -8.55 -7.71
C PRO A 129 19.94 -7.12 -7.22
N ASP A 130 20.45 -6.24 -8.07
CA ASP A 130 20.86 -4.88 -7.68
C ASP A 130 19.69 -3.95 -7.36
N ARG A 131 18.50 -4.24 -7.90
CA ARG A 131 17.28 -3.45 -7.69
C ARG A 131 16.23 -4.17 -6.88
N PHE A 132 16.51 -5.40 -6.43
CA PHE A 132 15.52 -6.17 -5.72
C PHE A 132 15.05 -5.42 -4.46
N ASP A 133 15.93 -4.69 -3.77
CA ASP A 133 15.60 -3.88 -2.58
C ASP A 133 14.63 -2.70 -2.82
N ALA A 134 14.37 -2.32 -4.07
CA ALA A 134 13.27 -1.41 -4.40
C ALA A 134 11.89 -2.09 -4.28
N PHE A 135 11.85 -3.43 -4.28
CA PHE A 135 10.60 -4.20 -4.18
C PHE A 135 10.07 -4.24 -2.75
N PHE A 136 8.79 -3.91 -2.62
CA PHE A 136 7.98 -3.95 -1.41
C PHE A 136 8.63 -3.25 -0.20
N PRO A 137 9.03 -1.96 -0.31
CA PRO A 137 9.87 -1.29 0.67
C PRO A 137 9.08 -0.75 1.89
N VAL A 138 8.16 -1.56 2.43
CA VAL A 138 7.26 -1.17 3.56
C VAL A 138 8.04 -0.65 4.76
N ARG A 139 9.17 -1.29 5.11
CA ARG A 139 10.01 -0.87 6.23
C ARG A 139 10.66 0.48 5.97
N ALA A 140 11.18 0.69 4.76
CA ALA A 140 11.84 1.93 4.39
C ALA A 140 10.84 3.11 4.37
N ILE A 141 9.63 2.89 3.84
CA ILE A 141 8.55 3.88 3.88
C ILE A 141 8.18 4.21 5.33
N HIS A 142 8.01 3.20 6.18
CA HIS A 142 7.68 3.39 7.59
C HIS A 142 8.77 4.17 8.34
N ASP A 143 10.04 3.78 8.19
CA ASP A 143 11.18 4.42 8.85
C ASP A 143 11.40 5.86 8.38
N ALA A 144 11.04 6.18 7.14
CA ALA A 144 11.03 7.55 6.61
C ALA A 144 9.84 8.40 7.12
N GLY A 145 8.99 7.85 7.97
CA GLY A 145 7.82 8.52 8.53
C GLY A 145 6.58 8.46 7.66
N GLY A 146 6.59 7.65 6.59
CA GLY A 146 5.44 7.48 5.70
C GLY A 146 4.28 6.72 6.32
N THR A 147 3.07 7.00 5.84
CA THR A 147 1.84 6.36 6.32
C THR A 147 1.54 5.11 5.50
N LEU A 148 1.71 3.93 6.09
CA LEU A 148 1.30 2.65 5.49
C LEU A 148 -0.20 2.43 5.71
N SER A 149 -0.93 2.06 4.68
CA SER A 149 -2.32 1.60 4.76
C SER A 149 -2.40 0.25 4.04
N PHE A 150 -2.92 -0.79 4.69
CA PHE A 150 -2.95 -2.12 4.11
C PHE A 150 -4.33 -2.51 3.60
N GLY A 151 -4.37 -3.28 2.52
CA GLY A 151 -5.57 -3.84 1.91
C GLY A 151 -5.27 -5.16 1.20
N SER A 152 -6.29 -5.76 0.58
CA SER A 152 -6.17 -7.05 -0.10
C SER A 152 -6.18 -6.99 -1.62
N ASP A 153 -6.68 -5.90 -2.23
CA ASP A 153 -6.99 -5.89 -3.67
C ASP A 153 -7.91 -7.07 -4.09
N TRP A 154 -8.86 -7.44 -3.23
CA TRP A 154 -9.84 -8.48 -3.53
C TRP A 154 -10.60 -8.16 -4.84
N PRO A 155 -10.77 -9.14 -5.76
CA PRO A 155 -10.57 -10.58 -5.58
C PRO A 155 -9.21 -11.13 -6.04
N ILE A 156 -8.19 -10.30 -6.24
CA ILE A 156 -6.86 -10.76 -6.68
C ILE A 156 -6.20 -11.60 -5.59
N GLU A 157 -6.14 -11.10 -4.36
CA GLU A 157 -5.67 -11.85 -3.18
C GLU A 157 -6.79 -12.08 -2.15
N THR A 158 -6.53 -12.95 -1.16
CA THR A 158 -7.44 -13.21 -0.04
C THR A 158 -7.86 -11.93 0.68
N PRO A 159 -9.14 -11.78 1.08
CA PRO A 159 -9.60 -10.61 1.83
C PRO A 159 -9.31 -10.76 3.34
N ASP A 160 -8.67 -11.85 3.76
CA ASP A 160 -8.37 -12.14 5.16
C ASP A 160 -7.23 -11.23 5.68
N PRO A 161 -7.51 -10.26 6.57
CA PRO A 161 -6.49 -9.37 7.09
C PRO A 161 -5.49 -10.10 7.99
N ILE A 162 -5.83 -11.25 8.59
CA ILE A 162 -4.90 -12.02 9.43
C ILE A 162 -3.77 -12.59 8.57
N GLU A 163 -4.07 -13.08 7.38
CA GLU A 163 -3.05 -13.54 6.42
C GLU A 163 -2.21 -12.35 5.93
N GLY A 164 -2.84 -11.21 5.64
CA GLY A 164 -2.13 -9.97 5.31
C GLY A 164 -1.14 -9.51 6.39
N ILE A 165 -1.57 -9.53 7.66
CA ILE A 165 -0.69 -9.22 8.80
C ILE A 165 0.44 -10.24 8.91
N ARG A 166 0.15 -11.54 8.74
CA ARG A 166 1.18 -12.57 8.76
C ARG A 166 2.26 -12.31 7.72
N VAL A 167 1.88 -11.97 6.49
CA VAL A 167 2.84 -11.68 5.43
C VAL A 167 3.63 -10.40 5.71
N ALA A 168 2.97 -9.34 6.18
CA ALA A 168 3.64 -8.08 6.55
C ALA A 168 4.66 -8.23 7.69
N VAL A 169 4.40 -9.14 8.64
CA VAL A 169 5.29 -9.36 9.80
C VAL A 169 6.39 -10.36 9.49
N THR A 170 6.10 -11.41 8.73
CA THR A 170 7.06 -12.50 8.49
C THR A 170 7.87 -12.35 7.21
N GLY A 171 7.36 -11.58 6.24
CA GLY A 171 7.97 -11.44 4.91
C GLY A 171 8.09 -12.76 4.15
N LYS A 172 7.29 -13.77 4.50
CA LYS A 172 7.33 -15.09 3.83
C LYS A 172 6.58 -15.05 2.51
N ASP A 173 7.15 -15.70 1.50
CA ASP A 173 6.45 -16.02 0.25
C ASP A 173 5.59 -17.29 0.38
N ARG A 174 4.89 -17.68 -0.70
CA ARG A 174 4.01 -18.87 -0.72
C ARG A 174 4.76 -20.18 -0.44
N SER A 175 6.08 -20.24 -0.66
CA SER A 175 6.92 -21.40 -0.34
C SER A 175 7.35 -21.45 1.14
N GLY A 176 7.07 -20.39 1.90
CA GLY A 176 7.51 -20.22 3.29
C GLY A 176 8.92 -19.64 3.42
N ARG A 177 9.57 -19.28 2.29
CA ARG A 177 10.88 -18.61 2.27
C ARG A 177 10.70 -17.16 2.70
N VAL A 178 11.53 -16.68 3.62
CA VAL A 178 11.60 -15.25 3.94
C VAL A 178 12.21 -14.53 2.74
N VAL A 179 11.45 -13.61 2.15
CA VAL A 179 11.95 -12.75 1.08
C VAL A 179 13.10 -11.90 1.64
N PRO A 180 14.28 -11.87 1.00
CA PRO A 180 15.43 -11.10 1.48
C PRO A 180 15.10 -9.62 1.73
N GLY A 181 15.96 -8.94 2.50
CA GLY A 181 15.93 -7.49 2.78
C GLY A 181 14.82 -7.01 3.72
N GLN A 182 14.67 -5.70 3.85
CA GLN A 182 13.81 -5.07 4.87
C GLN A 182 12.38 -4.84 4.34
N ARG A 183 11.58 -5.91 4.32
CA ARG A 183 10.20 -5.91 3.78
C ARG A 183 9.15 -6.28 4.82
N THR A 184 9.50 -6.12 6.10
CA THR A 184 8.62 -6.43 7.22
C THR A 184 8.41 -5.24 8.14
N VAL A 185 7.28 -5.24 8.82
CA VAL A 185 6.95 -4.31 9.90
C VAL A 185 6.59 -5.11 11.15
N ASP A 186 6.64 -4.46 12.31
CA ASP A 186 6.14 -5.09 13.54
C ASP A 186 4.60 -5.25 13.52
N VAL A 187 4.09 -6.07 14.43
CA VAL A 187 2.67 -6.42 14.51
C VAL A 187 1.78 -5.19 14.77
N ASP A 188 2.21 -4.26 15.62
CA ASP A 188 1.41 -3.06 15.92
C ASP A 188 1.33 -2.14 14.71
N THR A 189 2.44 -1.98 13.97
CA THR A 189 2.47 -1.26 12.69
C THR A 189 1.53 -1.93 11.67
N ALA A 190 1.56 -3.26 11.54
CA ALA A 190 0.67 -3.99 10.61
C ALA A 190 -0.81 -3.85 10.99
N ILE A 191 -1.14 -3.96 12.28
CA ILE A 191 -2.51 -3.76 12.79
C ILE A 191 -2.99 -2.34 12.49
N ARG A 192 -2.19 -1.32 12.80
CA ARG A 192 -2.51 0.09 12.51
C ARG A 192 -2.73 0.34 11.03
N ALA A 193 -1.91 -0.26 10.16
CA ALA A 193 -2.06 -0.15 8.72
C ALA A 193 -3.40 -0.71 8.20
N TYR A 194 -3.91 -1.80 8.79
CA TYR A 194 -5.23 -2.38 8.46
C TYR A 194 -6.42 -1.72 9.17
N THR A 195 -6.17 -0.85 10.16
CA THR A 195 -7.23 -0.28 11.01
C THR A 195 -7.24 1.24 10.94
N THR A 196 -6.51 1.91 11.83
CA THR A 196 -6.48 3.37 11.96
C THR A 196 -6.08 4.04 10.64
N ASN A 197 -4.96 3.64 10.04
CA ASN A 197 -4.43 4.32 8.85
C ASN A 197 -5.33 4.09 7.63
N ALA A 198 -5.90 2.88 7.48
CA ALA A 198 -6.85 2.59 6.41
C ALA A 198 -8.13 3.43 6.51
N ARG A 199 -8.56 3.79 7.71
CA ARG A 199 -9.72 4.67 7.92
C ARG A 199 -9.38 6.14 7.71
N GLU A 200 -8.24 6.59 8.22
CA GLU A 200 -7.72 7.94 7.96
C GLU A 200 -7.57 8.20 6.46
N MET A 201 -7.08 7.21 5.72
CA MET A 201 -6.93 7.23 4.26
C MET A 201 -8.26 7.46 3.51
N LEU A 202 -9.38 7.01 4.11
CA LEU A 202 -10.73 7.12 3.58
C LEU A 202 -11.52 8.30 4.17
N ASP A 203 -10.86 9.13 4.99
CA ASP A 203 -11.49 10.21 5.75
C ASP A 203 -12.68 9.73 6.60
N LEU A 204 -12.53 8.51 7.16
CA LEU A 204 -13.48 7.92 8.08
C LEU A 204 -13.06 8.21 9.53
N PRO A 205 -14.02 8.33 10.47
CA PRO A 205 -13.70 8.52 11.89
C PRO A 205 -12.73 7.46 12.40
N ALA A 206 -11.80 7.85 13.27
CA ALA A 206 -10.81 6.95 13.84
C ALA A 206 -11.46 5.73 14.51
N VAL A 207 -10.76 4.61 14.45
CA VAL A 207 -11.12 3.41 15.22
C VAL A 207 -10.37 3.43 16.54
N GLU A 208 -11.08 3.86 17.57
CA GLU A 208 -10.63 3.76 18.95
C GLU A 208 -11.59 2.85 19.72
N ILE A 209 -11.02 1.99 20.56
CA ILE A 209 -11.83 1.17 21.48
C ILE A 209 -12.10 2.03 22.71
N GLU A 210 -13.10 2.89 22.58
CA GLU A 210 -13.53 3.82 23.63
C GLU A 210 -15.05 3.90 23.76
N VAL A 211 -15.52 4.42 24.89
CA VAL A 211 -16.95 4.58 25.14
C VAL A 211 -17.51 5.67 24.22
N GLY A 212 -18.46 5.29 23.36
CA GLY A 212 -19.11 6.20 22.40
C GLY A 212 -18.72 5.96 20.94
N ALA A 213 -17.65 5.21 20.69
CA ALA A 213 -17.25 4.79 19.35
C ALA A 213 -18.18 3.68 18.79
N PRO A 214 -18.27 3.50 17.45
CA PRO A 214 -18.93 2.34 16.86
C PRO A 214 -18.35 1.03 17.41
N ALA A 215 -19.22 0.14 17.88
CA ALA A 215 -18.82 -1.18 18.37
C ALA A 215 -18.55 -2.16 17.21
N ASP A 216 -17.54 -1.84 16.40
CA ASP A 216 -16.96 -2.67 15.35
C ASP A 216 -15.70 -3.34 15.92
N LEU A 217 -15.85 -4.58 16.41
CA LEU A 217 -14.83 -5.27 17.21
C LEU A 217 -14.58 -6.67 16.67
N VAL A 218 -13.33 -7.13 16.81
CA VAL A 218 -12.96 -8.53 16.62
C VAL A 218 -12.38 -9.08 17.91
N VAL A 219 -12.81 -10.28 18.30
CA VAL A 219 -12.20 -11.02 19.42
C VAL A 219 -11.31 -12.09 18.83
N LEU A 220 -10.03 -12.03 19.15
CA LEU A 220 -9.05 -13.04 18.79
C LEU A 220 -8.84 -14.02 19.94
N ASP A 221 -8.48 -15.25 19.61
CA ASP A 221 -8.28 -16.31 20.61
C ASP A 221 -6.96 -16.23 21.38
N ARG A 222 -6.07 -15.33 20.96
CA ARG A 222 -4.78 -15.02 21.57
C ARG A 222 -4.35 -13.61 21.21
N ASP A 223 -3.43 -13.05 21.98
CA ASP A 223 -2.87 -11.73 21.69
C ASP A 223 -1.97 -11.80 20.43
N PRO A 224 -2.27 -11.04 19.35
CA PRO A 224 -1.43 -10.99 18.17
C PRO A 224 -0.01 -10.49 18.47
N ARG A 225 0.21 -9.68 19.51
CA ARG A 225 1.52 -9.08 19.85
C ARG A 225 2.51 -10.07 20.43
N THR A 226 2.02 -11.13 21.06
CA THR A 226 2.85 -12.18 21.66
C THR A 226 2.81 -13.48 20.84
N THR A 227 2.15 -13.48 19.69
CA THR A 227 2.04 -14.65 18.82
C THR A 227 3.29 -14.81 17.97
N ASP A 228 3.83 -16.03 17.89
CA ASP A 228 4.84 -16.36 16.88
C ASP A 228 4.17 -16.53 15.50
N TRP A 229 4.15 -15.44 14.74
CA TRP A 229 3.56 -15.36 13.40
C TRP A 229 4.26 -16.29 12.37
N HIS A 230 5.48 -16.77 12.67
CA HIS A 230 6.15 -17.75 11.80
C HIS A 230 5.53 -19.15 11.93
N ALA A 231 4.98 -19.48 13.11
CA ALA A 231 4.44 -20.81 13.44
C ALA A 231 2.91 -20.87 13.37
N THR A 232 2.21 -19.82 13.79
CA THR A 232 0.74 -19.81 13.87
C THR A 232 0.17 -18.40 13.68
N VAL A 233 -1.16 -18.30 13.55
CA VAL A 233 -1.89 -17.02 13.51
C VAL A 233 -3.03 -17.02 14.53
N PRO A 234 -3.43 -15.86 15.07
CA PRO A 234 -4.63 -15.75 15.91
C PRO A 234 -5.89 -16.11 15.12
N ALA A 235 -6.82 -16.83 15.75
CA ALA A 235 -8.11 -17.14 15.16
C ALA A 235 -9.18 -16.14 15.61
N VAL A 236 -10.04 -15.70 14.69
CA VAL A 236 -11.21 -14.89 15.01
C VAL A 236 -12.26 -15.75 15.73
N ARG A 237 -12.65 -15.35 16.93
CA ARG A 237 -13.69 -16.00 17.75
C ARG A 237 -15.03 -15.31 17.66
N LEU A 238 -15.02 -13.99 17.46
CA LEU A 238 -16.22 -13.17 17.40
C LEU A 238 -15.95 -11.97 16.52
N THR A 239 -16.92 -11.60 15.69
CA THR A 239 -16.96 -10.31 15.00
C THR A 239 -18.24 -9.60 15.41
N VAL A 240 -18.09 -8.36 15.89
CA VAL A 240 -19.18 -7.45 16.23
C VAL A 240 -19.13 -6.31 15.22
N GLY A 241 -20.28 -5.99 14.61
CA GLY A 241 -20.40 -4.87 13.68
C GLY A 241 -21.63 -4.03 14.03
N GLY A 242 -21.41 -2.77 14.43
CA GLY A 242 -22.42 -1.85 14.95
C GLY A 242 -23.06 -2.35 16.23
N GLY A 243 -22.28 -2.97 17.12
CA GLY A 243 -22.76 -3.51 18.40
C GLY A 243 -23.57 -4.81 18.30
N ARG A 244 -23.61 -5.45 17.11
CA ARG A 244 -24.29 -6.74 16.89
C ARG A 244 -23.28 -7.80 16.48
N VAL A 245 -23.40 -8.99 17.05
CA VAL A 245 -22.63 -10.15 16.62
C VAL A 245 -22.97 -10.47 15.16
N ARG A 246 -21.95 -10.51 14.31
CA ARG A 246 -22.04 -10.86 12.88
C ARG A 246 -21.50 -12.26 12.60
N HIS A 247 -20.55 -12.70 13.41
CA HIS A 247 -19.92 -14.01 13.34
C HIS A 247 -19.48 -14.41 14.75
N GLY A 248 -19.71 -15.66 15.15
CA GLY A 248 -19.38 -16.20 16.47
C GLY A 248 -20.03 -17.55 16.74
#